data_AF-A0A432G604-F1
#
_entry.id   AF-A0A432G604-F1
#
_cell.length_a   1.000
_cell.length_b   1.000
_cell.length_c   1.000
_cell.angle_alpha   90.00
_cell.angle_beta   90.00
_cell.angle_gamma   90.00
#
_symmetry.space_group_name_H-M   'P 1'
#
loop_
_entity.id
_entity.type
_entity.pdbx_description
1 polymer ?
#
loop_
_entity_poly.entity_id
_entity_poly.type
_entity_poly.pdbx_seq_one_letter_code
_entity_poly.pdbx_strand_id
1 'polypeptide(L)' 'MKSSASTANGQEVPSSVVTKLTVLGATGSIGLNTLGIVRQFPKKFKIEALSCRSSIKRLVEQIKEFQP' A
#
# COMPACT_ATOMS: atom_id res chain seq x y z
N MET A 1 -27.60 2.31 31.54
CA MET A 1 -26.75 3.46 31.92
C MET A 1 -26.36 4.21 30.66
N LYS A 2 -26.65 5.52 30.62
CA LYS A 2 -26.43 6.41 29.46
C LYS A 2 -24.99 6.92 29.46
N SER A 3 -24.36 6.97 28.29
CA SER A 3 -23.44 8.04 27.85
C SER A 3 -23.19 7.85 26.35
N SER A 4 -24.07 8.27 25.44
CA SER A 4 -24.15 9.61 24.87
C SER A 4 -22.80 10.30 24.66
N ALA A 5 -22.09 9.91 23.60
CA ALA A 5 -21.41 10.88 22.74
C ALA A 5 -22.08 10.82 21.37
N SER A 6 -23.05 11.71 21.19
CA SER A 6 -23.58 12.08 19.89
C SER A 6 -22.46 12.76 19.11
N THR A 7 -22.01 12.12 18.02
CA THR A 7 -21.33 12.81 16.93
C THR A 7 -22.21 12.64 15.71
N ALA A 8 -22.85 13.74 15.32
CA ALA A 8 -23.68 13.83 14.13
C ALA A 8 -22.78 13.71 12.90
N ASN A 9 -22.55 12.48 12.45
CA ASN A 9 -22.34 12.04 11.07
C ASN A 9 -21.97 10.55 11.11
N GLY A 10 -22.97 9.69 10.88
CA GLY A 10 -22.84 8.24 10.86
C GLY A 10 -22.00 7.72 9.70
N GLN A 11 -20.68 7.91 9.77
CA GLN A 11 -19.71 7.16 9.00
C GLN A 11 -19.11 6.13 9.94
N GLU A 12 -19.59 4.88 9.87
CA GLU A 12 -18.81 3.75 10.34
C GLU A 12 -17.48 3.80 9.58
N VAL A 13 -16.41 4.23 10.24
CA VAL A 13 -15.06 4.12 9.67
C VAL A 13 -14.80 2.63 9.42
N PRO A 14 -14.61 2.18 8.16
CA PRO A 14 -14.38 0.77 7.88
C PRO A 14 -13.11 0.37 8.63
N SER A 15 -13.22 -0.68 9.43
CA SER A 15 -12.20 -1.12 10.39
C SER A 15 -10.88 -1.57 9.76
N SER A 16 -10.64 -1.38 8.45
CA SER A 16 -9.34 -1.50 7.77
C SER A 16 -9.42 -0.98 6.32
N VAL A 17 -9.38 0.33 6.07
CA VAL A 17 -9.17 0.83 4.70
C VAL A 17 -7.70 0.62 4.33
N VAL A 18 -7.44 -0.31 3.39
CA VAL A 18 -6.10 -0.57 2.85
C VAL A 18 -5.77 0.50 1.80
N THR A 19 -4.67 1.22 2.00
CA THR A 19 -4.20 2.23 1.05
C THR A 19 -3.52 1.54 -0.14
N LYS A 20 -4.05 1.79 -1.33
CA LYS A 20 -3.46 1.29 -2.57
C LYS A 20 -2.37 2.23 -3.08
N LEU A 21 -1.27 1.67 -3.57
CA LEU A 21 -0.10 2.42 -4.02
C LEU A 21 0.30 2.03 -5.44
N THR A 22 0.55 3.04 -6.27
CA THR A 22 1.24 2.90 -7.55
C THR A 22 2.66 3.44 -7.39
N VAL A 23 3.67 2.62 -7.70
CA VAL A 23 5.08 3.00 -7.53
C VAL A 23 5.75 3.20 -8.89
N LEU A 24 6.01 4.45 -9.23
CA LEU A 24 6.75 4.81 -10.44
C LEU A 24 8.26 4.79 -10.16
N GLY A 25 9.00 3.88 -10.80
CA GLY A 25 10.42 3.68 -10.50
C GLY A 25 10.68 2.76 -9.31
N ALA A 26 9.94 1.66 -9.21
CA ALA A 26 9.99 0.66 -8.13
C ALA A 26 11.38 0.03 -7.90
N THR A 27 12.27 0.09 -8.90
CA THR A 27 13.62 -0.47 -8.83
C THR A 27 14.68 0.55 -8.41
N GLY A 28 14.33 1.83 -8.26
CA GLY A 28 15.21 2.88 -7.75
C GLY A 28 15.25 2.90 -6.22
N SER A 29 16.12 3.71 -5.63
CA SER A 29 16.32 3.76 -4.17
C SER A 29 15.02 4.05 -3.40
N ILE A 30 14.23 5.03 -3.84
CA ILE A 30 12.93 5.34 -3.22
C ILE A 30 11.95 4.19 -3.40
N GLY A 31 11.82 3.64 -4.60
CA GLY A 31 10.93 2.52 -4.87
C GLY A 31 11.24 1.29 -4.01
N LEU A 32 12.51 0.91 -3.89
CA LEU A 32 12.94 -0.21 -3.05
C LEU A 32 12.62 0.03 -1.57
N ASN A 33 12.85 1.24 -1.07
CA ASN A 33 12.51 1.61 0.30
C ASN A 33 11.00 1.60 0.54
N THR A 34 10.21 2.14 -0.40
CA THR A 34 8.73 2.11 -0.37
C THR A 34 8.23 0.66 -0.30
N LEU A 35 8.73 -0.23 -1.16
CA LEU A 35 8.36 -1.65 -1.12
C LEU A 35 8.78 -2.32 0.19
N GLY A 36 9.89 -1.90 0.81
CA GLY A 36 10.29 -2.32 2.15
C GLY A 36 9.22 -1.98 3.21
N ILE A 37 8.65 -0.78 3.17
CA ILE A 37 7.58 -0.36 4.08
C ILE A 37 6.31 -1.18 3.82
N VAL A 38 5.95 -1.42 2.56
CA VAL A 38 4.77 -2.21 2.22
C VAL A 38 4.89 -3.65 2.74
N ARG A 39 6.08 -4.26 2.67
CA ARG A 39 6.36 -5.58 3.28
C ARG A 39 6.16 -5.59 4.79
N GLN A 40 6.53 -4.50 5.48
CA GLN A 40 6.38 -4.39 6.93
C GLN A 40 4.92 -4.18 7.37
N PHE A 41 4.11 -3.54 6.52
CA PHE A 41 2.72 -3.20 6.83
C PHE A 41 1.72 -3.69 5.77
N PRO A 42 1.64 -5.00 5.49
CA PRO A 42 0.79 -5.55 4.43
C PRO A 42 -0.72 -5.39 4.71
N LYS A 43 -1.10 -5.18 5.98
CA LYS A 43 -2.49 -4.88 6.37
C LYS A 43 -2.89 -3.42 6.11
N LYS A 44 -1.92 -2.53 5.86
CA LYS A 44 -2.15 -1.09 5.63
C LYS A 44 -1.97 -0.70 4.18
N PHE A 45 -1.08 -1.39 3.45
CA PHE A 45 -0.73 -1.03 2.09
C PHE A 45 -0.85 -2.21 1.14
N LYS A 46 -1.32 -1.93 -0.08
CA LYS A 46 -1.32 -2.86 -1.20
C LYS A 46 -0.73 -2.18 -2.44
N ILE A 47 0.16 -2.86 -3.14
CA ILE A 47 0.64 -2.38 -4.44
C ILE A 47 -0.41 -2.70 -5.50
N GLU A 48 -0.75 -1.72 -6.33
CA GLU A 48 -1.68 -1.86 -7.47
C GLU A 48 -0.97 -1.70 -8.82
N ALA A 49 0.20 -1.05 -8.86
CA ALA A 49 1.01 -0.97 -10.07
C ALA A 49 2.48 -0.68 -9.74
N LEU A 50 3.38 -1.25 -10.56
CA LEU A 50 4.82 -1.03 -10.49
C LEU A 50 5.34 -0.63 -11.87
N SER A 51 6.27 0.32 -11.93
CA SER A 51 7.03 0.60 -13.16
C SER A 51 8.52 0.74 -12.89
N CYS A 52 9.33 0.52 -13.93
CA CYS A 52 10.76 0.76 -13.88
C CYS A 52 11.27 1.24 -15.24
N ARG A 53 12.47 1.84 -15.29
CA ARG A 53 13.08 2.27 -16.55
C ARG A 53 13.78 1.13 -17.28
N SER A 54 14.73 0.45 -16.64
CA SER A 54 15.61 -0.52 -17.30
C SER A 54 15.84 -1.81 -16.53
N SER A 55 15.51 -1.88 -15.23
CA SER A 55 15.81 -3.05 -14.39
C SER A 55 14.68 -4.09 -14.42
N ILE A 56 14.42 -4.64 -15.61
CA ILE A 56 13.29 -5.56 -15.85
C ILE A 56 13.36 -6.80 -14.96
N LYS A 57 14.56 -7.39 -14.76
CA LYS A 57 14.73 -8.57 -13.91
C LYS A 57 14.24 -8.33 -12.48
N ARG A 58 14.61 -7.19 -11.88
CA ARG A 58 14.15 -6.79 -10.53
C ARG A 58 12.65 -6.51 -10.51
N LEU A 59 12.13 -5.87 -11.56
CA LEU A 59 10.69 -5.61 -11.66
C LEU A 59 9.89 -6.92 -11.71
N VAL A 60 10.36 -7.94 -12.42
CA VAL A 60 9.72 -9.27 -12.48
C VAL A 60 9.67 -9.93 -11.10
N GLU A 61 10.76 -9.86 -10.33
CA GLU A 61 10.79 -10.36 -8.94
C GLU A 61 9.76 -9.63 -8.07
N GLN A 62 9.66 -8.30 -8.21
CA GLN A 62 8.69 -7.48 -7.48
C GLN A 62 7.24 -7.79 -7.89
N ILE A 63 6.95 -8.02 -9.17
CA ILE A 63 5.62 -8.40 -9.66
C ILE A 63 5.20 -9.76 -9.08
N LYS A 64 6.11 -10.75 -9.05
CA LYS A 64 5.85 -12.06 -8.45
C LYS A 64 5.53 -11.96 -6.96
N GLU A 65 6.21 -11.07 -6.26
CA GLU A 65 6.04 -10.86 -4.82
C GLU A 65 4.73 -10.13 -4.50
N PHE A 66 4.48 -8.98 -5.13
CA PHE A 66 3.39 -8.09 -4.75
C PHE A 66 2.08 -8.33 -5.50
N GLN A 67 2.14 -9.08 -6.60
CA GLN A 67 1.01 -9.34 -7.51
C GLN A 67 0.18 -8.06 -7.78
N PRO A 68 0.85 -6.99 -8.29
CA PRO A 68 0.20 -5.72 -8.59
C PRO A 68 -0.86 -5.86 -9.67
#